data_AF-A0A815VAM5-F1
#
_entry.id   AF-A0A815VAM5-F1
#
_cell.length_a   1.000
_cell.length_b   1.000
_cell.length_c   1.000
_cell.angle_alpha   90.00
_cell.angle_beta   90.00
_cell.angle_gamma   90.00
#
_symmetry.space_group_name_H-M   'P 1'
#
loop_
_entity.id
_entity.type
_entity.pdbx_description
1 polymer ?
#
loop_
_entity_poly.entity_id
_entity_poly.type
_entity_poly.pdbx_seq_one_letter_code
_entity_poly.pdbx_strand_id
1 'polypeptide(L)'
;NLDWLYSTPAGRQQIISSAKYTTVAFIYLQSDEEYRDLEQVKTEMTDAVLDFKPSSLPSNVQVPFLSSSEGIGQVIVREHSSSFIIEDCLCGDDNEWKRRLRFDSNPNLIQSEIDLTSKDCMYY
;
A
#
# COMPACT_ATOMS: atom_id res chain seq x y z
N ASN A 1 -3.09 9.15 -8.87
CA ASN A 1 -2.33 8.59 -7.75
C ASN A 1 -3.32 7.94 -6.78
N LEU A 2 -3.22 6.62 -6.60
CA LEU A 2 -4.13 5.84 -5.76
C LEU A 2 -3.83 6.01 -4.26
N ASP A 3 -2.60 6.39 -3.90
CA ASP A 3 -2.17 6.56 -2.50
C ASP A 3 -3.01 7.61 -1.79
N TRP A 4 -3.35 8.71 -2.47
CA TRP A 4 -4.23 9.71 -1.87
C TRP A 4 -5.62 9.14 -1.52
N LEU A 5 -6.17 8.28 -2.39
CA LEU A 5 -7.48 7.66 -2.18
C LEU A 5 -7.48 6.75 -0.96
N TYR A 6 -6.41 5.98 -0.75
CA TYR A 6 -6.31 5.10 0.40
C TYR A 6 -5.86 5.83 1.68
N SER A 7 -4.99 6.83 1.57
CA SER A 7 -4.24 7.36 2.71
C SER A 7 -4.82 8.63 3.34
N THR A 8 -5.87 9.22 2.73
CA THR A 8 -6.55 10.39 3.29
C THR A 8 -8.00 10.09 3.67
N PRO A 9 -8.54 10.73 4.72
CA PRO A 9 -9.96 10.59 5.06
C PRO A 9 -10.90 10.94 3.89
N ALA A 10 -10.60 12.01 3.15
CA ALA A 10 -11.39 12.44 1.99
C ALA A 10 -11.36 11.40 0.85
N GLY A 11 -10.18 10.86 0.55
CA GLY A 11 -10.02 9.81 -0.44
C GLY A 11 -10.77 8.52 -0.08
N ARG A 12 -10.69 8.11 1.20
CA ARG A 12 -11.40 6.92 1.68
C ARG A 12 -12.92 7.10 1.59
N GLN A 13 -13.43 8.30 1.91
CA GLN A 13 -14.85 8.60 1.74
C GLN A 13 -15.29 8.52 0.27
N GLN A 14 -14.45 8.96 -0.66
CA GLN A 14 -14.73 8.80 -2.08
C GLN A 14 -14.84 7.33 -2.47
N ILE A 15 -13.90 6.47 -2.02
CA ILE A 15 -13.97 5.02 -2.25
C ILE A 15 -15.28 4.45 -1.68
N ILE A 16 -15.58 4.72 -0.40
CA ILE A 16 -16.77 4.20 0.27
C ILE A 16 -18.05 4.63 -0.47
N SER A 17 -18.14 5.89 -0.89
CA SER A 17 -19.31 6.40 -1.61
C SER A 17 -19.55 5.73 -2.97
N SER A 18 -18.47 5.27 -3.61
CA SER A 18 -18.53 4.56 -4.90
C SER A 18 -18.66 3.04 -4.75
N ALA A 19 -18.32 2.51 -3.57
CA ALA A 19 -18.35 1.09 -3.26
C ALA A 19 -19.81 0.62 -3.08
N LYS A 20 -20.16 -0.50 -3.71
CA LYS A 20 -21.47 -1.16 -3.52
C LYS A 20 -21.44 -2.21 -2.40
N TYR A 21 -20.60 -1.99 -1.41
CA TYR A 21 -20.34 -2.93 -0.30
C TYR A 21 -20.84 -2.34 1.01
N THR A 22 -21.29 -3.20 1.92
CA THR A 22 -21.78 -2.80 3.25
C THR A 22 -20.64 -2.48 4.22
N THR A 23 -19.45 -3.01 3.98
CA THR A 23 -18.27 -2.82 4.82
C THR A 23 -17.05 -2.74 3.92
N VAL A 24 -16.21 -1.74 4.16
CA VAL A 24 -14.94 -1.52 3.46
C VAL A 24 -13.86 -1.43 4.51
N ALA A 25 -12.86 -2.31 4.43
CA ALA A 25 -11.69 -2.28 5.29
C ALA A 25 -10.52 -1.60 4.55
N PHE A 26 -9.85 -0.67 5.21
CA PHE A 26 -8.60 -0.09 4.75
C PHE A 26 -7.48 -0.65 5.61
N ILE A 27 -6.54 -1.34 4.97
CA ILE A 27 -5.44 -2.04 5.63
C ILE A 27 -4.16 -1.34 5.24
N TYR A 28 -3.35 -0.98 6.23
CA TYR A 28 -2.00 -0.44 6.02
C TYR A 28 -1.02 -1.45 6.58
N LEU A 29 -0.07 -1.86 5.74
CA LEU A 29 1.00 -2.76 6.14
C LEU A 29 2.18 -1.94 6.63
N GLN A 30 2.83 -2.38 7.71
CA GLN A 30 4.06 -1.75 8.16
C GLN A 30 5.23 -2.16 7.26
N SER A 31 6.18 -1.25 7.07
CA SER A 31 7.31 -1.43 6.13
C SER A 31 8.41 -2.37 6.65
N ASP A 32 8.33 -2.82 7.90
CA ASP A 32 9.26 -3.76 8.54
C ASP A 32 8.88 -5.23 8.34
N GLU A 33 7.70 -5.49 7.79
CA GLU A 33 7.24 -6.84 7.44
C GLU A 33 7.54 -7.16 5.97
N GLU A 34 8.22 -8.27 5.72
CA GLU A 34 8.52 -8.74 4.37
C GLU A 34 7.37 -9.57 3.81
N TYR A 35 6.63 -9.01 2.85
CA TYR A 35 5.63 -9.74 2.07
C TYR A 35 6.23 -10.12 0.72
N ARG A 36 6.15 -11.41 0.36
CA ARG A 36 6.68 -11.92 -0.90
C ARG A 36 5.96 -11.33 -2.10
N ASP A 37 4.64 -11.30 -2.03
CA ASP A 37 3.76 -10.84 -3.09
C ASP A 37 2.38 -10.45 -2.54
N LEU A 38 1.57 -9.85 -3.40
CA LEU A 38 0.21 -9.42 -3.05
C LEU A 38 -0.72 -10.61 -2.74
N GLU A 39 -0.47 -11.80 -3.28
CA GLU A 39 -1.30 -12.98 -3.00
C GLU A 39 -1.09 -13.51 -1.59
N GLN A 40 0.13 -13.46 -1.08
CA GLN A 40 0.43 -13.71 0.33
C GLN A 40 -0.34 -12.74 1.23
N VAL A 41 -0.25 -11.43 0.95
CA VAL A 41 -0.99 -10.40 1.69
C VAL A 41 -2.49 -10.69 1.70
N LYS A 42 -3.08 -10.96 0.53
CA LYS A 42 -4.51 -11.27 0.41
C LYS A 42 -4.90 -12.49 1.26
N THR A 43 -4.08 -13.53 1.23
CA THR A 43 -4.35 -14.77 1.96
C THR A 43 -4.35 -14.52 3.46
N GLU A 44 -3.31 -13.87 3.99
CA GLU A 44 -3.18 -13.56 5.42
C GLU A 44 -4.27 -12.60 5.91
N MET A 45 -4.64 -11.60 5.09
CA MET A 45 -5.63 -10.59 5.47
C MET A 45 -7.07 -11.07 5.31
N THR A 46 -7.35 -12.07 4.47
CA THR A 46 -8.72 -12.55 4.23
C THR A 46 -9.37 -13.04 5.51
N ASP A 47 -8.66 -13.85 6.30
CA ASP A 47 -9.19 -14.40 7.55
C ASP A 47 -9.52 -13.27 8.54
N ALA A 48 -8.60 -12.32 8.71
CA ALA A 48 -8.79 -11.16 9.58
C ALA A 48 -9.97 -10.27 9.14
N VAL A 49 -10.18 -10.07 7.84
CA VAL A 49 -11.32 -9.29 7.32
C VAL A 49 -12.64 -10.03 7.49
N LEU A 50 -12.64 -11.35 7.33
CA LEU A 50 -13.84 -12.18 7.47
C LEU A 50 -14.37 -12.22 8.90
N ASP A 51 -13.54 -11.98 9.91
CA ASP A 51 -14.00 -11.81 11.30
C ASP A 51 -14.94 -10.61 11.50
N PHE A 52 -14.87 -9.61 10.61
CA PHE A 52 -15.76 -8.44 10.64
C PHE A 52 -17.01 -8.58 9.78
N LYS A 53 -17.24 -9.75 9.16
CA LYS A 53 -18.38 -9.93 8.27
C LYS A 53 -19.70 -9.89 9.05
N PRO A 54 -20.74 -9.20 8.54
CA PRO A 54 -22.09 -9.31 9.09
C PRO A 54 -22.57 -10.77 9.11
N SER A 55 -23.27 -11.16 10.19
CA SER A 55 -23.82 -12.52 10.35
C SER A 55 -24.86 -12.91 9.28
N SER A 56 -25.41 -11.92 8.57
CA SER A 56 -26.33 -12.12 7.45
C SER A 56 -25.65 -12.57 6.15
N LEU A 57 -24.32 -12.50 6.06
CA LEU A 57 -23.57 -12.93 4.88
C LEU A 57 -23.27 -14.43 4.91
N PRO A 58 -23.25 -15.11 3.75
CA PRO A 58 -22.97 -16.53 3.69
C PRO A 58 -21.54 -16.87 4.13
N SER A 59 -21.29 -18.14 4.46
CA SER A 59 -19.97 -18.59 4.91
C SER A 59 -18.89 -18.52 3.83
N ASN A 60 -19.29 -18.59 2.56
CA ASN A 60 -18.41 -18.62 1.39
C ASN A 60 -18.26 -17.27 0.68
N VAL A 61 -18.46 -16.14 1.36
CA VAL A 61 -18.21 -14.81 0.78
C VAL A 61 -16.74 -14.69 0.37
N GLN A 62 -16.51 -14.25 -0.86
CA GLN A 62 -15.20 -13.83 -1.32
C GLN A 62 -14.99 -12.35 -0.99
N VAL A 63 -13.84 -12.02 -0.41
CA VAL A 63 -13.45 -10.64 -0.13
C VAL A 63 -12.75 -10.08 -1.38
N PRO A 64 -13.32 -9.06 -2.06
CA PRO A 64 -12.64 -8.40 -3.16
C PRO A 64 -11.53 -7.51 -2.60
N PHE A 65 -10.32 -7.68 -3.13
CA PHE A 65 -9.17 -6.85 -2.78
C PHE A 65 -8.90 -5.81 -3.86
N LEU A 66 -8.62 -4.60 -3.42
CA LEU A 66 -8.14 -3.51 -4.27
C LEU A 66 -6.88 -2.93 -3.61
N SER A 67 -5.76 -3.01 -4.29
CA SER A 67 -4.49 -2.43 -3.85
C SER A 67 -3.86 -1.66 -5.01
N SER A 68 -2.94 -0.74 -4.70
CA SER A 68 -1.88 -0.42 -5.65
C SER A 68 -0.93 -1.63 -5.71
N SER A 69 -0.49 -2.02 -6.90
CA SER A 69 0.62 -2.98 -7.06
C SER A 69 1.97 -2.34 -6.72
N GLU A 70 2.00 -1.03 -6.47
CA GLU A 70 3.20 -0.27 -6.16
C GLU A 70 3.50 -0.31 -4.65
N GLY A 71 4.68 -0.81 -4.27
CA GLY A 71 5.15 -0.85 -2.88
C GLY A 71 5.15 -2.23 -2.22
N ILE A 72 4.76 -3.28 -2.95
CA ILE A 72 5.06 -4.66 -2.56
C ILE A 72 6.29 -5.09 -3.35
N GLY A 73 7.42 -5.27 -2.68
CA GLY A 73 8.69 -5.55 -3.32
C GLY A 73 9.87 -5.02 -2.50
N GLN A 74 11.02 -4.86 -3.17
CA GLN A 74 12.25 -4.41 -2.51
C GLN A 74 12.21 -2.91 -2.23
N VAL A 75 12.47 -2.54 -0.97
CA VAL A 75 12.59 -1.15 -0.50
C VAL A 75 13.99 -0.93 0.07
N ILE A 76 14.63 0.17 -0.31
CA ILE A 76 15.94 0.58 0.18
C ILE A 76 15.83 1.98 0.77
N VAL A 77 16.01 2.12 2.08
CA VAL A 77 16.04 3.43 2.74
C VAL A 77 17.34 4.16 2.37
N ARG A 78 17.21 5.36 1.80
CA ARG A 78 18.34 6.24 1.44
C ARG A 78 18.62 7.27 2.50
N GLU A 79 17.57 7.82 3.09
CA GLU A 79 17.68 8.81 4.16
C GLU A 79 16.50 8.65 5.11
N HIS A 80 16.78 8.76 6.41
CA HIS A 80 15.76 8.79 7.44
C HIS A 80 16.09 9.91 8.42
N SER A 81 15.22 10.91 8.43
CA SER A 81 15.22 12.01 9.40
C SER A 81 14.07 11.82 10.37
N SER A 82 13.99 12.62 11.44
CA SER A 82 12.92 12.51 12.45
C SER A 82 11.51 12.88 11.96
N SER A 83 11.36 13.26 10.69
CA SER A 83 10.08 13.71 10.13
C SER A 83 9.80 13.16 8.73
N PHE A 84 10.78 12.52 8.09
CA PHE A 84 10.64 12.04 6.73
C PHE A 84 11.60 10.88 6.42
N ILE A 85 11.17 10.06 5.47
CA ILE A 85 11.93 8.96 4.89
C ILE A 85 12.04 9.19 3.38
N ILE A 86 13.24 8.99 2.85
CA ILE A 86 13.50 8.86 1.42
C ILE A 86 13.89 7.41 1.16
N GLU A 87 13.18 6.76 0.25
CA GLU A 87 13.37 5.36 -0.10
C GLU A 87 13.35 5.15 -1.60
N ASP A 88 14.14 4.19 -2.06
CA ASP A 88 14.04 3.65 -3.41
C ASP A 88 13.21 2.38 -3.35
N CYS A 89 12.15 2.32 -4.15
CA CYS A 89 11.23 1.19 -4.19
C CYS A 89 11.18 0.61 -5.60
N LEU A 90 11.31 -0.71 -5.68
CA LEU A 90 11.00 -1.45 -6.90
C LEU A 90 9.47 -1.47 -7.06
N CYS A 91 8.97 -0.91 -8.17
CA CYS A 91 7.56 -0.77 -8.44
C CYS A 91 7.17 -1.48 -9.73
N GLY A 92 6.01 -2.15 -9.71
CA GLY A 92 5.41 -2.77 -10.89
C GLY A 92 6.16 -4.00 -11.40
N ASP A 93 5.67 -4.54 -12.52
CA ASP A 93 6.19 -5.78 -13.12
C ASP A 93 7.49 -5.55 -13.94
N ASP A 94 7.76 -4.30 -14.32
CA ASP A 94 8.85 -3.92 -15.23
C ASP A 94 10.19 -3.63 -14.52
N ASN A 95 10.30 -3.94 -13.22
CA ASN A 95 11.47 -3.65 -12.38
C ASN A 95 11.88 -2.16 -12.39
N GLU A 96 10.90 -1.26 -12.47
CA GLU A 96 11.15 0.17 -12.43
C GLU A 96 11.45 0.62 -11.00
N TRP A 97 12.52 1.39 -10.84
CA TRP A 97 12.90 1.95 -9.56
C TRP A 97 12.37 3.37 -9.44
N LYS A 98 11.69 3.64 -8.33
CA LYS A 98 11.20 4.97 -8.01
C LYS A 98 11.76 5.42 -6.68
N ARG A 99 12.13 6.70 -6.57
CA ARG A 99 12.49 7.33 -5.30
C ARG A 99 11.30 8.07 -4.73
N ARG A 100 10.93 7.76 -3.49
CA ARG A 100 9.76 8.29 -2.80
C ARG A 100 10.17 9.08 -1.56
N LEU A 101 9.48 10.19 -1.32
CA LEU A 101 9.50 10.93 -0.06
C LEU A 101 8.21 10.67 0.69
N ARG A 102 8.32 10.27 1.96
CA ARG A 102 7.18 10.09 2.88
C ARG A 102 7.44 10.85 4.17
N PHE A 103 6.38 11.33 4.80
CA PHE A 103 6.46 11.95 6.13
C PHE A 103 6.03 10.95 7.20
N ASP A 104 6.72 10.96 8.34
CA ASP A 104 6.39 10.07 9.46
C ASP A 104 5.00 10.37 10.05
N SER A 105 4.52 11.60 9.88
CA SER A 105 3.17 12.01 10.27
C SER A 105 2.07 11.37 9.42
N ASN A 106 2.39 10.92 8.20
CA ASN A 106 1.48 10.17 7.33
C ASN A 106 2.27 9.25 6.39
N PRO A 107 2.76 8.11 6.90
CA PRO A 107 3.66 7.23 6.16
C PRO A 107 2.99 6.53 4.98
N ASN A 108 1.66 6.57 4.88
CA ASN A 108 0.92 5.93 3.79
C ASN A 108 0.73 6.87 2.59
N LEU A 109 1.06 8.15 2.73
CA LEU A 109 0.91 9.15 1.66
C LEU A 109 2.27 9.52 1.08
N ILE A 110 2.49 9.12 -0.17
CA ILE A 110 3.66 9.55 -0.95
C ILE A 110 3.56 11.05 -1.19
N GLN A 111 4.56 11.80 -0.71
CA GLN A 111 4.64 13.27 -0.84
C GLN A 111 5.28 13.68 -2.16
N SER A 112 6.27 12.91 -2.60
CA SER A 112 6.98 13.12 -3.86
C SER A 112 7.47 11.77 -4.39
N GLU A 113 7.47 11.61 -5.71
CA GLU A 113 7.94 10.43 -6.41
C GLU A 113 8.70 10.85 -7.67
N ILE A 114 9.81 10.17 -7.97
CA ILE A 114 10.57 10.36 -9.20
C ILE A 114 11.07 9.01 -9.74
N ASP A 115 11.02 8.85 -11.06
CA ASP A 115 11.56 7.67 -11.74
C ASP A 115 13.09 7.71 -11.76
N LEU A 116 13.73 6.59 -11.45
CA LEU A 116 15.17 6.43 -11.50
C LEU A 116 15.56 5.84 -12.86
N THR A 117 16.30 6.62 -13.66
CA THR A 117 16.63 6.27 -15.06
C THR A 117 17.90 5.43 -15.20
N SER A 118 18.66 5.17 -14.13
CA SER A 118 19.84 4.29 -14.18
C SER A 118 20.12 3.59 -12.85
N LYS A 119 20.74 2.40 -12.95
CA LYS A 119 21.25 1.62 -11.80
C LYS A 119 22.30 2.37 -10.97
N ASP A 120 22.93 3.42 -11.48
CA ASP A 120 23.96 4.18 -10.74
C ASP A 120 23.36 5.11 -9.67
N CYS A 121 22.04 5.30 -9.65
CA CYS A 121 21.34 5.93 -8.52
C CYS A 121 21.20 4.99 -7.31
N MET A 122 21.62 3.71 -7.46
CA MET A 122 21.38 2.66 -6.48
C MET A 122 22.54 2.44 -5.49
N TYR A 123 23.71 3.02 -5.74
CA TYR A 123 24.95 2.79 -4.98
C TYR A 123 25.53 4.11 -4.46
N TYR A 124 24.97 4.60 -3.35
CA TYR A 124 25.65 5.46 -2.38
C TYR A 124 25.20 5.03 -0.99
#